data_AF-A0A7J8ET12-F1
#
_entry.id   AF-A0A7J8ET12-F1
#
_cell.length_a   1.000
_cell.length_b   1.000
_cell.length_c   1.000
_cell.angle_alpha   90.00
_cell.angle_beta   90.00
_cell.angle_gamma   90.00
#
_symmetry.space_group_name_H-M   'P 1'
#
loop_
_entity.id
_entity.type
_entity.pdbx_description
1 polymer ?
#
loop_
_entity_poly.entity_id
_entity_poly.type
_entity_poly.pdbx_seq_one_letter_code
_entity_poly.pdbx_strand_id
1 'polypeptide(L)'
;MPRFFMEMGHTLQNPPLGTVVDSEATRPEWYDFYLVSQTACRGTVNPTYYNVIYDDNGLKPDHMQRLTFKLCHLYYNWPGLISIPAPCQYAHKLTFLVAQSIHKEPSLELANSLFYL
;
A
#
# COMPACT_ATOMS: atom_id res chain seq x y z
N MET A 1 -5.07 -5.42 14.77
CA MET A 1 -4.43 -4.45 13.86
C MET A 1 -4.77 -3.06 14.36
N PRO A 2 -3.80 -2.14 14.49
CA PRO A 2 -4.06 -0.79 15.02
C PRO A 2 -5.05 -0.02 14.12
N ARG A 3 -5.87 0.82 14.74
CA ARG A 3 -6.74 1.78 14.05
C ARG A 3 -6.34 3.18 14.50
N PHE A 4 -6.19 4.08 13.55
CA PHE A 4 -5.87 5.48 13.82
C PHE A 4 -7.09 6.33 13.53
N PHE A 5 -7.28 7.35 14.36
CA PHE A 5 -8.37 8.31 14.24
C PHE A 5 -7.79 9.71 14.37
N MET A 6 -8.35 10.64 13.62
CA MET A 6 -8.06 12.06 13.77
C MET A 6 -9.14 12.65 14.68
N GLU A 7 -8.71 13.27 15.77
CA GLU A 7 -9.61 14.00 16.67
C GLU A 7 -9.89 15.39 16.06
N MET A 8 -11.17 15.66 15.80
CA MET A 8 -11.68 16.93 15.30
C MET A 8 -12.71 17.44 16.29
N GLY A 9 -12.26 18.29 17.24
CA GLY A 9 -13.07 18.74 18.37
C GLY A 9 -13.38 17.57 19.32
N HIS A 10 -14.66 17.31 19.59
CA HIS A 10 -15.11 16.17 20.40
C HIS A 10 -15.55 14.95 19.56
N THR A 11 -15.16 14.91 18.28
CA THR A 11 -15.54 13.83 17.37
C THR A 11 -14.31 13.14 16.79
N LEU A 12 -14.39 11.81 16.65
CA LEU A 12 -13.37 11.01 16.00
C LEU A 12 -13.74 10.79 14.53
N GLN A 13 -12.77 11.03 13.65
CA GLN A 13 -12.94 10.83 12.21
C GLN A 13 -11.82 9.95 11.65
N ASN A 14 -12.06 9.38 10.47
CA ASN A 14 -11.01 8.68 9.75
C ASN A 14 -9.90 9.68 9.38
N PRO A 15 -8.61 9.30 9.55
CA PRO A 15 -7.51 10.13 9.09
C PRO A 15 -7.58 10.41 7.59
N PRO A 16 -7.06 11.56 7.12
CA PRO A 16 -6.99 11.86 5.71
C PRO A 16 -6.07 10.89 4.96
N LEU A 17 -6.27 10.80 3.64
CA LEU A 17 -5.37 10.07 2.75
C LEU A 17 -3.95 10.61 2.83
N GLY A 18 -2.97 9.70 2.81
CA GLY A 18 -1.56 10.04 2.95
C GLY A 18 -1.11 10.24 4.40
N THR A 19 -1.98 10.03 5.40
CA THR A 19 -1.56 10.04 6.81
C THR A 19 -0.53 8.95 7.05
N VAL A 20 0.62 9.34 7.60
CA VAL A 20 1.70 8.45 8.01
C VAL A 20 1.79 8.45 9.53
N VAL A 21 1.98 7.28 10.13
CA VAL A 21 2.29 7.12 11.55
C VAL A 21 3.58 6.31 11.66
N ASP A 22 4.67 6.98 12.01
CA ASP A 22 6.02 6.42 12.14
C ASP A 22 6.60 6.51 13.57
N SER A 23 5.83 7.04 14.52
CA SER A 23 6.17 7.11 15.95
C SER A 23 5.06 6.55 16.84
N GLU A 24 5.40 6.19 18.08
CA GLU A 24 4.54 5.70 19.18
C GLU A 24 3.81 4.36 18.95
N ALA A 25 3.31 4.13 17.73
CA ALA A 25 2.63 2.90 17.32
C ALA A 25 3.52 1.95 16.51
N THR A 26 4.78 2.34 16.31
CA THR A 26 5.87 1.62 15.62
C THR A 26 6.74 0.85 16.61
N ARG A 27 7.69 0.05 16.09
CA ARG A 27 8.66 -0.64 16.94
C ARG A 27 9.97 0.16 16.99
N PRO A 28 10.50 0.51 18.18
CA PRO A 28 11.71 1.34 18.30
C PRO A 28 12.94 0.78 17.58
N GLU A 29 13.03 -0.55 17.46
CA GLU A 29 14.16 -1.22 16.83
C GLU A 29 14.02 -1.37 15.32
N TRP A 30 12.85 -1.05 14.73
CA TRP A 30 12.54 -1.30 13.33
C TRP A 30 12.38 0.00 12.56
N TYR A 31 12.73 -0.05 11.28
CA TYR A 31 12.35 1.00 10.35
C TYR A 31 10.97 0.67 9.76
N ASP A 32 9.92 0.97 10.52
CA ASP A 32 8.54 0.72 10.14
C ASP A 32 7.64 1.95 10.21
N PHE A 33 6.51 1.89 9.50
CA PHE A 33 5.50 2.94 9.49
C PHE A 33 4.15 2.41 9.04
N TYR A 34 3.09 3.10 9.42
CA TYR A 34 1.74 2.89 8.90
C TYR A 34 1.39 4.00 7.91
N LEU A 35 0.68 3.64 6.84
CA LEU A 35 0.20 4.59 5.84
C LEU A 35 -1.29 4.36 5.55
N VAL A 36 -2.06 5.43 5.62
CA VAL A 36 -3.45 5.47 5.18
C VAL A 36 -3.50 5.82 3.69
N SER A 37 -3.49 4.82 2.82
CA SER A 37 -3.47 5.05 1.37
C SER A 37 -4.84 5.01 0.72
N GLN A 38 -5.89 4.48 1.35
CA GLN A 38 -7.24 4.37 0.77
C GLN A 38 -8.29 4.92 1.73
N THR A 39 -9.44 5.37 1.21
CA THR A 39 -10.59 5.76 2.02
C THR A 39 -11.48 4.55 2.29
N ALA A 40 -12.08 4.49 3.49
CA ALA A 40 -13.13 3.54 3.77
C ALA A 40 -14.48 4.09 3.28
N CYS A 41 -15.14 3.41 2.35
CA CYS A 41 -16.50 3.79 1.93
C CYS A 41 -17.52 3.63 3.06
N ARG A 42 -17.31 2.65 3.95
CA ARG A 42 -18.11 2.41 5.16
C ARG A 42 -17.20 1.96 6.30
N GLY A 43 -17.46 2.48 7.49
CA GLY A 43 -16.70 2.13 8.70
C GLY A 43 -15.38 2.86 8.82
N THR A 44 -14.42 2.21 9.47
CA THR A 44 -13.12 2.83 9.82
C THR A 44 -12.05 2.41 8.85
N VAL A 45 -11.13 3.33 8.55
CA VAL A 45 -10.03 3.05 7.62
C VAL A 45 -9.04 2.05 8.24
N ASN A 46 -8.56 1.13 7.41
CA ASN A 46 -7.50 0.21 7.80
C ASN A 46 -6.18 0.73 7.22
N PRO A 47 -5.23 1.20 8.06
CA PRO A 47 -3.91 1.59 7.61
C PRO A 47 -3.11 0.36 7.16
N THR A 48 -2.22 0.55 6.17
CA THR A 48 -1.28 -0.48 5.74
C THR A 48 0.03 -0.33 6.50
N TYR A 49 0.55 -1.43 7.03
CA TYR A 49 1.82 -1.48 7.74
C TYR A 49 2.97 -1.81 6.78
N TYR A 50 4.05 -1.04 6.86
CA TYR A 50 5.26 -1.22 6.08
C TYR A 50 6.45 -1.37 7.02
N ASN A 51 7.31 -2.36 6.75
CA ASN A 51 8.56 -2.57 7.47
C ASN A 51 9.72 -2.63 6.46
N VAL A 52 10.65 -1.70 6.57
CA VAL A 52 11.85 -1.63 5.75
C VAL A 52 12.92 -2.50 6.42
N ILE A 53 13.04 -3.73 5.94
CA ILE A 53 13.97 -4.73 6.52
C ILE A 53 15.43 -4.46 6.14
N TYR A 54 15.68 -3.73 5.06
CA TYR A 54 16.99 -3.42 4.54
C TYR A 54 16.91 -2.15 3.70
N ASP A 55 17.87 -1.24 3.87
CA ASP A 55 17.94 0.04 3.18
C ASP A 55 19.40 0.43 2.90
N ASP A 56 19.76 0.51 1.62
CA ASP A 56 21.06 1.00 1.12
C ASP A 56 20.92 2.14 0.10
N ASN A 57 19.71 2.66 -0.08
CA ASN A 57 19.41 3.62 -1.15
C ASN A 57 19.72 5.08 -0.77
N GLY A 58 20.05 5.35 0.50
CA GLY A 58 20.41 6.68 1.00
C GLY A 58 19.25 7.68 1.01
N LEU A 59 18.01 7.22 0.89
CA LEU A 59 16.81 8.07 0.94
C LEU A 59 16.50 8.45 2.38
N LYS A 60 15.97 9.66 2.55
CA LYS A 60 15.37 10.04 3.84
C LYS A 60 14.08 9.26 4.05
N PRO A 61 13.72 8.95 5.31
CA PRO A 61 12.48 8.23 5.59
C PRO A 61 11.22 8.85 4.98
N ASP A 62 11.09 10.19 5.01
CA ASP A 62 10.01 10.93 4.33
C ASP A 62 9.91 10.59 2.83
N HIS A 63 11.04 10.47 2.13
CA HIS A 63 11.05 10.16 0.71
C HIS A 63 10.58 8.74 0.44
N MET A 64 10.95 7.77 1.28
CA MET A 64 10.48 6.39 1.19
C MET A 64 8.97 6.27 1.44
N GLN A 65 8.45 6.97 2.44
CA GLN A 65 7.02 7.03 2.75
C GLN A 65 6.24 7.66 1.59
N ARG A 66 6.71 8.78 1.04
CA ARG A 66 6.10 9.47 -0.11
C ARG A 66 6.17 8.64 -1.39
N LEU A 67 7.28 7.95 -1.64
CA LEU A 67 7.41 7.02 -2.76
C LEU A 67 6.37 5.90 -2.64
N THR A 68 6.28 5.28 -1.46
CA THR A 68 5.27 4.24 -1.17
C THR A 68 3.86 4.73 -1.46
N PHE A 69 3.50 5.93 -0.96
CA PHE A 69 2.18 6.51 -1.23
C PHE A 69 1.95 6.81 -2.72
N LYS A 70 2.95 7.31 -3.44
CA LYS A 70 2.86 7.52 -4.90
C LYS A 70 2.64 6.22 -5.66
N LEU A 71 3.30 5.12 -5.28
CA LEU A 71 3.09 3.81 -5.91
C LEU A 71 1.66 3.30 -5.75
N CYS A 72 0.96 3.67 -4.67
CA CYS A 72 -0.47 3.32 -4.48
C CYS A 72 -1.43 4.01 -5.48
N HIS A 73 -0.96 5.01 -6.24
CA HIS A 73 -1.75 5.68 -7.29
C HIS A 73 -1.62 5.02 -8.66
N LEU A 74 -0.70 4.06 -8.82
CA LEU A 74 -0.29 3.55 -10.14
C LEU A 74 -1.02 2.27 -10.55
N TYR A 75 -2.13 1.91 -9.90
CA TYR A 75 -2.88 0.71 -10.26
C TYR A 75 -3.97 1.02 -11.27
N TYR A 76 -3.71 0.71 -12.54
CA TYR A 76 -4.54 1.13 -13.67
C TYR A 76 -5.96 0.54 -13.74
N ASN A 77 -6.23 -0.56 -13.02
CA ASN A 77 -7.56 -1.16 -13.01
C ASN A 77 -8.50 -0.54 -11.96
N TRP A 78 -8.06 0.53 -11.28
CA TRP A 78 -8.90 1.30 -10.36
C TRP A 78 -8.59 2.80 -10.48
N PRO A 79 -9.60 3.67 -10.62
CA PRO A 79 -9.36 5.11 -10.78
C PRO A 79 -8.97 5.82 -9.47
N GLY A 80 -9.10 5.14 -8.32
CA GLY A 80 -8.74 5.67 -7.01
C GLY A 80 -7.41 5.11 -6.49
N LEU A 81 -7.12 5.44 -5.23
CA LEU A 81 -6.01 4.86 -4.51
C LEU A 81 -6.30 3.43 -4.05
N ILE A 82 -5.25 2.59 -4.02
CA ILE A 82 -5.28 1.25 -3.44
C ILE A 82 -4.51 1.17 -2.12
N SER A 83 -4.78 0.12 -1.32
CA SER A 83 -4.19 -0.08 0.01
C SER A 83 -2.69 -0.41 0.01
N ILE A 84 -2.20 -1.05 -1.05
CA ILE A 84 -0.82 -1.51 -1.19
C ILE A 84 -0.19 -0.91 -2.45
N PRO A 85 1.14 -0.90 -2.61
CA PRO A 85 1.78 -0.37 -3.80
C PRO A 85 1.32 -1.12 -5.06
N ALA A 86 1.17 -0.41 -6.19
CA ALA A 86 0.72 -0.99 -7.44
C ALA A 86 1.51 -2.25 -7.88
N PRO A 87 2.85 -2.32 -7.74
CA PRO A 87 3.59 -3.55 -8.05
C PRO A 87 3.12 -4.78 -7.26
N CYS A 88 2.81 -4.62 -5.97
CA CYS A 88 2.28 -5.69 -5.13
C CYS A 88 0.89 -6.14 -5.58
N GLN A 89 0.02 -5.18 -5.92
CA GLN A 89 -1.33 -5.47 -6.42
C GLN A 89 -1.30 -6.14 -7.80
N TYR A 90 -0.38 -5.74 -8.67
CA TYR A 90 -0.16 -6.37 -9.97
C TYR A 90 0.33 -7.81 -9.84
N ALA A 91 1.30 -8.05 -8.97
CA ALA A 91 1.78 -9.41 -8.68
C ALA A 91 0.65 -10.29 -8.14
N HIS A 92 -0.21 -9.76 -7.26
CA HIS A 92 -1.37 -10.47 -6.75
C HIS A 92 -2.36 -10.83 -7.87
N LYS A 93 -2.70 -9.88 -8.76
CA LYS A 93 -3.61 -10.11 -9.90
C LYS A 93 -3.07 -11.15 -10.87
N LEU A 94 -1.79 -11.07 -11.23
CA LEU A 94 -1.13 -12.05 -12.09
C LEU A 94 -1.17 -13.45 -11.46
N THR A 95 -0.76 -13.55 -10.19
CA THR A 95 -0.73 -14.82 -9.46
C THR A 95 -2.13 -15.41 -9.35
N PHE A 96 -3.14 -14.59 -9.06
CA PHE A 96 -4.53 -15.02 -8.98
C PHE A 96 -5.03 -15.59 -10.31
N LEU A 97 -4.80 -14.89 -11.43
CA LEU A 97 -5.18 -15.35 -12.77
C LEU A 97 -4.51 -16.69 -13.11
N VAL A 98 -3.20 -16.81 -12.85
CA VAL A 98 -2.46 -18.02 -13.15
C VAL A 98 -2.95 -19.18 -12.29
N ALA A 99 -3.14 -18.96 -11.00
CA ALA A 99 -3.58 -19.99 -10.06
C ALA A 99 -5.02 -20.47 -10.32
N GLN A 100 -5.92 -19.60 -10.77
CA GLN A 100 -7.34 -19.90 -10.92
C GLN A 100 -7.74 -20.36 -12.34
N SER A 101 -6.98 -19.99 -13.37
CA SER A 101 -7.43 -20.18 -14.76
C SER A 101 -6.37 -20.73 -15.71
N ILE A 102 -5.12 -20.27 -15.62
CA ILE A 102 -4.09 -20.66 -16.60
C ILE A 102 -3.38 -21.96 -16.21
N HIS A 103 -3.10 -22.17 -14.92
CA HIS A 103 -2.42 -23.33 -14.35
C HIS A 103 -1.07 -23.69 -15.01
N LYS A 104 -0.43 -22.72 -15.66
CA LYS A 104 0.90 -22.82 -16.27
C LYS A 104 1.56 -21.44 -16.31
N GLU A 105 2.87 -21.42 -16.53
CA GLU A 105 3.64 -20.19 -16.66
C GLU A 105 3.19 -19.39 -17.91
N PRO A 106 2.95 -18.07 -17.79
CA PRO A 106 2.67 -17.20 -18.93
C PRO A 106 3.86 -17.09 -19.90
N SER A 107 3.57 -16.79 -21.17
CA SER A 107 4.61 -16.54 -22.18
C SER A 107 5.42 -15.29 -21.84
N LEU A 108 6.75 -15.37 -22.04
CA LEU A 108 7.67 -14.24 -21.91
C LEU A 108 7.40 -13.12 -22.92
N GLU A 109 6.74 -13.42 -24.04
CA GLU A 109 6.32 -12.40 -25.02
C GLU A 109 5.34 -11.39 -24.42
N LEU A 110 4.62 -11.78 -23.36
CA LEU A 110 3.67 -10.91 -22.66
C LEU A 110 4.30 -10.13 -21.50
N ALA A 111 5.60 -10.31 -21.21
CA ALA A 111 6.24 -9.79 -20.00
C ALA A 111 6.17 -8.25 -19.86
N ASN A 112 6.13 -7.53 -20.98
CA ASN A 112 6.04 -6.06 -21.01
C ASN A 112 4.59 -5.56 -21.15
N SER A 113 3.60 -6.42 -20.92
CA SER A 113 2.17 -6.10 -21.04
C SER A 113 1.43 -6.40 -19.73
N LEU A 114 0.38 -5.63 -19.46
CA LEU A 114 -0.49 -5.84 -18.30
C LEU A 114 -1.67 -6.79 -18.67
N PHE A 115 -1.38 -7.92 -19.33
CA PHE A 115 -2.38 -8.87 -19.85
C PHE A 115 -3.29 -9.49 -18.77
N TYR A 116 -2.90 -9.39 -17.50
CA TYR A 116 -3.56 -9.99 -16.34
C TYR A 116 -4.52 -9.03 -15.61
N LEU A 117 -4.74 -7.82 -16.13
CA LEU A 117 -5.64 -6.85 -15.50
C LEU A 117 -7.12 -7.16 -15.72
#